data_AF-D5A9V9-F1
#
_entry.id   AF-D5A9V9-F1
#
_cell.length_a   1.000
_cell.length_b   1.000
_cell.length_c   1.000
_cell.angle_alpha   90.00
_cell.angle_beta   90.00
_cell.angle_gamma   90.00
#
_symmetry.space_group_name_H-M   'P 1'
#
loop_
_entity.id
_entity.type
_entity.pdbx_description
1 polymer ?
#
loop_
_entity_poly.entity_id
_entity_poly.type
_entity_poly.pdbx_seq_one_letter_code
_entity_poly.pdbx_strand_id
1 'polypeptide(L)'
;MIMGFNHVGFSSPAIDSQCRSSGLQVCASVLPASTVWKSSRCSHQWQQKHFLQVQKIRSRAYSHSHLVLCSTQAIQKVIFHAGETVVTVPFSKEAAVALSNAMDTLFQSFQGKAAAGKPQRWENLEFQHSSEDGTHVEIFCNPNAYANAFQAKVLMTIGDGNIKVTSEGLLSAIKSDVDQFVEMCA
;
A
#
# COMPACT_ATOMS: atom_id res chain seq x y z
N MET A 1 37.49 -39.87 14.70
CA MET A 1 38.23 -38.60 14.76
C MET A 1 37.18 -37.49 14.71
N ILE A 2 36.91 -36.88 15.86
CA ILE A 2 35.84 -35.89 16.12
C ILE A 2 36.52 -34.53 16.26
N MET A 3 36.09 -33.51 15.50
CA MET A 3 36.17 -32.06 15.79
C MET A 3 35.29 -31.35 14.73
N GLY A 4 34.52 -30.29 14.97
CA GLY A 4 34.30 -29.45 16.14
C GLY A 4 33.26 -28.36 15.77
N PHE A 5 32.33 -28.12 16.68
CA PHE A 5 31.32 -27.05 16.66
C PHE A 5 31.98 -25.70 16.93
N ASN A 6 31.48 -24.61 16.33
CA ASN A 6 31.67 -23.26 16.88
C ASN A 6 30.43 -22.39 16.70
N HIS A 7 29.81 -22.09 17.84
CA HIS A 7 28.78 -21.08 18.07
C HIS A 7 29.45 -19.72 18.28
N VAL A 8 28.89 -18.66 17.72
CA VAL A 8 29.11 -17.28 18.19
C VAL A 8 27.75 -16.58 18.26
N GLY A 9 27.38 -16.20 19.48
CA GLY A 9 26.28 -15.28 19.77
C GLY A 9 26.84 -13.92 20.20
N PHE A 10 26.05 -12.86 20.03
CA PHE A 10 26.21 -11.54 20.66
C PHE A 10 24.86 -10.80 20.50
N SER A 11 24.00 -10.73 21.51
CA SER A 11 23.97 -9.81 22.66
C SER A 11 23.50 -8.39 22.31
N SER A 12 22.20 -8.12 22.54
CA SER A 12 21.60 -6.78 22.67
C SER A 12 22.07 -6.06 23.93
N PRO A 13 22.01 -4.72 23.96
CA PRO A 13 21.78 -3.98 25.18
C PRO A 13 20.45 -3.21 25.17
N ALA A 14 19.73 -3.32 26.28
CA ALA A 14 18.63 -2.47 26.70
C ALA A 14 19.13 -1.54 27.81
N ILE A 15 18.85 -0.24 27.74
CA ILE A 15 18.99 0.79 28.80
C ILE A 15 18.14 1.99 28.33
N ASP A 16 17.44 2.81 29.10
CA ASP A 16 16.76 2.77 30.40
C ASP A 16 16.01 4.13 30.48
N SER A 17 15.01 4.16 31.33
CA SER A 17 14.14 5.24 31.78
C SER A 17 14.82 6.58 32.14
N GLN A 18 14.10 7.71 31.94
CA GLN A 18 13.96 8.73 33.01
C GLN A 18 12.87 9.79 32.78
N CYS A 19 11.95 9.84 33.74
CA CYS A 19 11.12 10.98 34.10
C CYS A 19 11.96 12.22 34.43
N ARG A 20 11.48 13.43 34.08
CA ARG A 20 11.57 14.59 34.97
C ARG A 20 10.51 15.65 34.63
N SER A 21 9.83 16.03 35.71
CA SER A 21 8.83 17.06 35.88
C SER A 21 9.45 18.46 35.96
N SER A 22 8.54 19.44 36.05
CA SER A 22 8.63 20.76 36.70
C SER A 22 9.30 21.92 35.93
N GLY A 23 8.56 23.04 35.86
CA GLY A 23 9.10 24.34 35.48
C GLY A 23 8.05 25.40 35.16
N LEU A 24 7.22 25.78 36.14
CA LEU A 24 6.49 27.06 36.12
C LEU A 24 7.49 28.21 35.96
N GLN A 25 7.21 29.17 35.09
CA GLN A 25 7.81 30.50 35.22
C GLN A 25 6.79 31.59 34.88
N VAL A 26 6.35 32.25 35.95
CA VAL A 26 5.58 33.50 35.95
C VAL A 26 6.59 34.64 35.91
N CYS A 27 6.47 35.54 34.94
CA CYS A 27 7.04 36.88 35.04
C CYS A 27 5.98 37.90 34.63
N ALA A 28 5.50 38.64 35.62
CA ALA A 28 4.77 39.87 35.46
C ALA A 28 5.71 41.03 35.78
N SER A 29 5.79 42.02 34.89
CA SER A 29 6.20 43.39 35.22
C SER A 29 5.83 44.32 34.05
N VAL A 30 4.90 45.27 34.25
CA VAL A 30 5.12 46.69 34.62
C VAL A 30 4.96 47.61 33.38
N LEU A 31 3.94 48.48 33.42
CA LEU A 31 3.65 49.65 32.55
C LEU A 31 4.65 50.80 32.83
N PRO A 32 4.54 52.07 32.34
CA PRO A 32 3.60 52.74 31.40
C PRO A 32 4.25 53.77 30.41
N ALA A 33 3.38 54.45 29.63
CA ALA A 33 3.46 55.86 29.16
C ALA A 33 4.59 56.25 28.17
N SER A 34 4.46 57.15 27.20
CA SER A 34 3.41 58.08 26.71
C SER A 34 3.94 58.75 25.43
N THR A 35 3.18 59.71 24.89
CA THR A 35 3.61 60.88 24.06
C THR A 35 3.87 60.60 22.56
N VAL A 36 3.40 61.38 21.55
CA VAL A 36 2.52 62.57 21.45
C VAL A 36 2.37 62.97 19.95
N TRP A 37 1.22 63.56 19.58
CA TRP A 37 0.96 64.51 18.46
C TRP A 37 1.11 64.01 17.00
N LYS A 38 0.37 64.46 15.98
CA LYS A 38 -0.41 65.70 15.76
C LYS A 38 -1.30 65.59 14.50
N SER A 39 -2.47 66.24 14.54
CA SER A 39 -3.19 66.97 13.45
C SER A 39 -3.62 66.24 12.16
N SER A 40 -4.63 66.63 11.39
CA SER A 40 -5.82 67.49 11.46
C SER A 40 -6.48 67.39 10.06
N ARG A 41 -7.80 67.63 9.99
CA ARG A 41 -8.71 67.75 8.81
C ARG A 41 -9.37 66.44 8.35
N CYS A 42 -10.68 66.24 8.54
CA CYS A 42 -11.87 67.01 8.15
C CYS A 42 -12.34 66.70 6.72
N SER A 43 -13.53 66.08 6.68
CA SER A 43 -14.61 66.23 5.70
C SER A 43 -14.76 65.20 4.58
N HIS A 44 -16.04 64.92 4.29
CA HIS A 44 -16.65 64.18 3.17
C HIS A 44 -17.05 62.72 3.42
N GLN A 45 -17.98 62.59 4.35
CA GLN A 45 -19.32 62.01 4.21
C GLN A 45 -19.75 61.45 2.82
N TRP A 46 -20.35 60.24 2.88
CA TRP A 46 -21.34 59.59 1.98
C TRP A 46 -20.90 58.36 1.16
N GLN A 47 -21.39 57.23 1.68
CA GLN A 47 -21.93 56.05 0.97
C GLN A 47 -20.99 55.16 0.15
N GLN A 48 -20.63 54.01 0.73
CA GLN A 48 -21.12 52.73 0.20
C GLN A 48 -21.11 51.64 1.28
N LYS A 49 -22.19 50.87 1.26
CA LYS A 49 -22.65 49.94 2.28
C LYS A 49 -21.85 48.63 2.29
N HIS A 50 -21.67 48.10 3.50
CA HIS A 50 -21.85 46.70 3.91
C HIS A 50 -21.37 45.61 2.94
N PHE A 51 -20.25 44.97 3.27
CA PHE A 51 -20.21 43.51 3.43
C PHE A 51 -18.95 43.12 4.20
N LEU A 52 -19.00 41.97 4.90
CA LEU A 52 -17.93 41.37 5.73
C LEU A 52 -17.91 41.82 7.20
N GLN A 53 -18.95 41.38 7.91
CA GLN A 53 -18.84 41.10 9.34
C GLN A 53 -17.77 40.02 9.59
N VAL A 54 -16.62 40.46 10.10
CA VAL A 54 -15.99 40.00 11.35
C VAL A 54 -16.16 38.50 11.66
N GLN A 55 -15.20 37.72 11.16
CA GLN A 55 -14.81 36.42 11.72
C GLN A 55 -14.23 36.65 13.12
N LYS A 56 -15.08 36.49 14.14
CA LYS A 56 -14.64 36.31 15.52
C LYS A 56 -15.59 35.30 16.15
N ILE A 57 -15.10 34.09 16.38
CA ILE A 57 -15.27 33.33 17.62
C ILE A 57 -14.30 32.13 17.54
N ARG A 58 -13.27 32.19 18.39
CA ARG A 58 -12.49 31.02 18.78
C ARG A 58 -13.41 30.11 19.59
N SER A 59 -13.52 28.85 19.19
CA SER A 59 -13.85 27.77 20.12
C SER A 59 -12.92 26.59 19.84
N ARG A 60 -12.01 26.36 20.79
CA ARG A 60 -11.32 25.09 20.95
C ARG A 60 -12.38 24.04 21.25
N ALA A 61 -12.58 23.11 20.35
CA ALA A 61 -13.12 21.80 20.66
C ALA A 61 -12.12 20.77 20.16
N TYR A 62 -11.62 19.96 21.08
CA TYR A 62 -10.93 18.72 20.80
C TYR A 62 -11.88 17.83 19.99
N SER A 63 -11.51 17.49 18.77
CA SER A 63 -12.03 16.31 18.09
C SER A 63 -10.91 15.79 17.20
N HIS A 64 -10.23 14.77 17.70
CA HIS A 64 -9.31 13.94 16.93
C HIS A 64 -10.16 13.16 15.93
N SER A 65 -10.53 13.83 14.84
CA SER A 65 -11.16 13.22 13.68
C SER A 65 -10.06 12.97 12.66
N HIS A 66 -9.31 11.89 12.90
CA HIS A 66 -8.65 11.19 11.81
C HIS A 66 -9.79 10.67 10.93
N LEU A 67 -10.18 11.46 9.95
CA LEU A 67 -11.06 11.03 8.87
C LEU A 67 -10.28 9.99 8.08
N VAL A 68 -10.27 8.75 8.59
CA VAL A 68 -10.02 7.58 7.78
C VAL A 68 -11.20 7.54 6.83
N LEU A 69 -11.00 8.14 5.65
CA LEU A 69 -11.80 7.83 4.47
C LEU A 69 -11.51 6.36 4.14
N CYS A 70 -12.11 5.47 4.91
CA CYS A 70 -12.18 4.05 4.60
C CYS A 70 -13.11 4.00 3.38
N SER A 71 -12.50 4.13 2.20
CA SER A 71 -13.09 3.68 0.96
C SER A 71 -13.30 2.18 1.13
N THR A 72 -14.47 1.81 1.67
CA THR A 72 -14.92 0.42 1.77
C THR A 72 -15.26 -0.03 0.35
N GLN A 73 -14.22 -0.27 -0.44
CA GLN A 73 -14.38 -0.97 -1.70
C GLN A 73 -14.80 -2.39 -1.31
N ALA A 74 -15.98 -2.80 -1.78
CA ALA A 74 -16.52 -4.12 -1.45
C ALA A 74 -15.47 -5.18 -1.78
N ILE A 75 -15.13 -6.02 -0.79
CA ILE A 75 -14.15 -7.09 -0.96
C ILE A 75 -14.74 -8.11 -1.92
N GLN A 76 -14.27 -8.09 -3.16
CA GLN A 76 -14.64 -9.07 -4.18
C GLN A 76 -13.76 -10.31 -4.04
N LYS A 77 -14.31 -11.46 -4.40
CA LYS A 77 -13.62 -12.74 -4.31
C LYS A 77 -13.32 -13.25 -5.71
N VAL A 78 -12.07 -13.59 -5.96
CA VAL A 78 -11.65 -14.28 -7.18
C VAL A 78 -11.60 -15.79 -6.93
N ILE A 79 -11.93 -16.58 -7.93
CA ILE A 79 -11.83 -18.03 -7.91
C ILE A 79 -10.70 -18.43 -8.85
N PHE A 80 -9.66 -19.06 -8.31
CA PHE A 80 -8.54 -19.57 -9.09
C PHE A 80 -8.66 -21.08 -9.27
N HIS A 81 -8.60 -21.52 -10.52
CA HIS A 81 -8.55 -22.93 -10.93
C HIS A 81 -7.10 -23.33 -11.21
N ALA A 82 -6.38 -23.71 -10.15
CA ALA A 82 -5.00 -24.18 -10.23
C ALA A 82 -4.95 -25.71 -10.28
N GLY A 83 -5.05 -26.26 -11.50
CA GLY A 83 -4.96 -27.70 -11.73
C GLY A 83 -6.14 -28.45 -11.09
N GLU A 84 -5.85 -29.26 -10.08
CA GLU A 84 -6.87 -30.01 -9.31
C GLU A 84 -7.40 -29.22 -8.10
N THR A 85 -6.88 -28.02 -7.86
CA THR A 85 -7.27 -27.18 -6.73
C THR A 85 -8.07 -25.98 -7.20
N VAL A 86 -9.15 -25.68 -6.47
CA VAL A 86 -9.93 -24.47 -6.63
C VAL A 86 -9.82 -23.67 -5.34
N VAL A 87 -9.38 -22.43 -5.43
CA VAL A 87 -9.19 -21.56 -4.26
C VAL A 87 -9.95 -20.26 -4.47
N THR A 88 -10.73 -19.87 -3.48
CA THR A 88 -11.44 -18.59 -3.47
C THR A 88 -10.76 -17.65 -2.48
N VAL A 89 -10.31 -16.49 -2.95
CA VAL A 89 -9.60 -15.50 -2.11
C VAL A 89 -10.19 -14.11 -2.25
N PRO A 90 -10.19 -13.30 -1.18
CA PRO A 90 -10.41 -11.87 -1.30
C PRO A 90 -9.32 -11.26 -2.18
N PHE A 91 -9.70 -10.38 -3.11
CA PHE A 91 -8.74 -9.78 -4.04
C PHE A 91 -9.19 -8.38 -4.46
N SER A 92 -8.24 -7.45 -4.54
CA SER A 92 -8.55 -6.08 -4.97
C SER A 92 -8.57 -5.98 -6.49
N LYS A 93 -9.42 -5.09 -7.02
CA LYS A 93 -9.48 -4.80 -8.46
C LYS A 93 -8.12 -4.33 -8.99
N GLU A 94 -7.43 -3.48 -8.23
CA GLU A 94 -6.11 -2.96 -8.60
C GLU A 94 -5.06 -4.07 -8.69
N ALA A 95 -5.06 -5.01 -7.73
CA ALA A 95 -4.16 -6.17 -7.76
C ALA A 95 -4.46 -7.10 -8.94
N ALA A 96 -5.74 -7.29 -9.30
CA ALA A 96 -6.12 -8.09 -10.47
C ALA A 96 -5.65 -7.48 -11.79
N VAL A 97 -5.81 -6.17 -11.96
CA VAL A 97 -5.30 -5.46 -13.15
C VAL A 97 -3.77 -5.56 -13.22
N ALA A 98 -3.08 -5.36 -12.09
CA ALA A 98 -1.63 -5.48 -12.02
C ALA A 98 -1.16 -6.90 -12.37
N LEU A 99 -1.83 -7.93 -11.86
CA LEU A 99 -1.55 -9.33 -12.16
C LEU A 99 -1.80 -9.67 -13.63
N SER A 100 -2.92 -9.20 -14.20
CA SER A 100 -3.25 -9.42 -15.62
C SER A 100 -2.18 -8.82 -16.53
N ASN A 101 -1.76 -7.58 -16.28
CA ASN A 101 -0.68 -6.92 -17.03
C ASN A 101 0.66 -7.66 -16.91
N ALA A 102 0.98 -8.17 -15.71
CA ALA A 102 2.19 -8.94 -15.49
C ALA A 102 2.17 -10.28 -16.25
N MET A 103 1.02 -10.94 -16.30
CA MET A 103 0.82 -12.15 -17.12
C MET A 103 0.89 -11.86 -18.63
N ASP A 104 0.37 -10.72 -19.10
CA ASP A 104 0.51 -10.32 -20.51
C ASP A 104 1.98 -10.09 -20.90
N THR A 105 2.76 -9.46 -20.02
CA THR A 105 4.21 -9.30 -20.18
C THR A 105 4.92 -10.65 -20.27
N LEU A 106 4.48 -11.62 -19.46
CA LEU A 106 4.99 -12.99 -19.52
C LEU A 106 4.64 -13.68 -20.85
N PHE A 107 3.42 -13.52 -21.36
CA PHE A 107 3.03 -14.03 -22.69
C PHE A 107 3.88 -13.43 -23.81
N GLN A 108 4.15 -12.11 -23.76
CA GLN A 108 5.05 -11.46 -24.70
C GLN A 108 6.47 -12.05 -24.64
N SER A 109 6.95 -12.38 -23.44
CA SER A 109 8.26 -13.06 -23.27
C SER A 109 8.29 -14.43 -23.95
N PHE A 110 7.20 -15.19 -23.90
CA PHE A 110 7.09 -16.46 -24.64
C PHE A 110 7.05 -16.26 -26.16
N GLN A 111 6.40 -15.20 -26.66
CA GLN A 111 6.43 -14.87 -28.09
C GLN A 111 7.84 -14.48 -28.55
N GLY A 112 8.54 -13.66 -27.75
CA GLY A 112 9.94 -13.32 -27.98
C GLY A 112 10.85 -14.56 -27.98
N LYS A 113 10.60 -15.51 -27.08
CA LYS A 113 11.30 -16.79 -27.03
C LYS A 113 11.11 -17.63 -28.29
N ALA A 114 9.90 -17.66 -28.84
CA ALA A 114 9.61 -18.39 -30.07
C ALA A 114 10.29 -17.77 -31.31
N ALA A 115 10.45 -16.44 -31.32
CA ALA A 115 11.15 -15.72 -32.38
C ALA A 115 12.69 -15.74 -32.24
N ALA A 116 13.20 -15.95 -31.02
CA ALA A 116 14.63 -15.96 -30.76
C ALA A 116 15.30 -17.24 -31.30
N GLY A 117 16.14 -17.08 -32.32
CA GLY A 117 16.95 -18.18 -32.87
C GLY A 117 18.11 -18.64 -31.98
N LYS A 118 18.29 -18.05 -30.79
CA LYS A 118 19.34 -18.40 -29.82
C LYS A 118 18.75 -18.55 -28.42
N PRO A 119 19.31 -19.44 -27.58
CA PRO A 119 18.89 -19.56 -26.19
C PRO A 119 19.17 -18.25 -25.44
N GLN A 120 18.11 -17.56 -25.04
CA GLN A 120 18.16 -16.37 -24.19
C GLN A 120 17.43 -16.67 -22.88
N ARG A 121 17.94 -16.10 -21.78
CA ARG A 121 17.29 -16.16 -20.47
C ARG A 121 16.26 -15.04 -20.37
N TRP A 122 15.03 -15.41 -20.04
CA TRP A 122 13.90 -14.51 -19.84
C TRP A 122 13.68 -14.26 -18.34
N GLU A 123 13.09 -13.12 -18.02
CA GLU A 123 12.74 -12.74 -16.65
C GLU A 123 11.59 -13.61 -16.13
N ASN A 124 11.61 -13.92 -14.83
CA ASN A 124 10.54 -14.66 -14.19
C ASN A 124 9.39 -13.71 -13.83
N LEU A 125 8.17 -14.23 -13.86
CA LEU A 125 7.03 -13.55 -13.23
C LEU A 125 7.08 -13.81 -11.74
N GLU A 126 7.16 -12.74 -10.95
CA GLU A 126 7.05 -12.77 -9.49
C GLU A 126 6.02 -11.71 -9.08
N PHE A 127 4.86 -12.16 -8.61
CA PHE A 127 3.79 -11.28 -8.15
C PHE A 127 3.44 -11.60 -6.70
N GLN A 128 3.30 -10.57 -5.88
CA GLN A 128 2.94 -10.70 -4.48
C GLN A 128 1.87 -9.66 -4.15
N HIS A 129 0.81 -10.11 -3.48
CA HIS A 129 -0.25 -9.25 -3.00
C HIS A 129 -0.63 -9.64 -1.57
N SER A 130 -0.76 -8.62 -0.72
CA SER A 130 -1.28 -8.78 0.64
C SER A 130 -2.56 -7.99 0.77
N SER A 131 -3.63 -8.67 1.17
CA SER A 131 -4.93 -8.07 1.46
C SER A 131 -5.00 -7.58 2.91
N GLU A 132 -5.94 -6.68 3.19
CA GLU A 132 -6.15 -6.12 4.54
C GLU A 132 -6.52 -7.20 5.58
N ASP A 133 -7.20 -8.26 5.15
CA ASP A 133 -7.60 -9.41 5.98
C ASP A 133 -6.43 -10.35 6.34
N GLY A 134 -5.19 -10.01 5.98
CA GLY A 134 -4.01 -10.83 6.24
C GLY A 134 -3.81 -11.99 5.24
N THR A 135 -4.65 -12.08 4.20
CA THR A 135 -4.46 -13.03 3.10
C THR A 135 -3.29 -12.58 2.24
N HIS A 136 -2.32 -13.46 2.00
CA HIS A 136 -1.21 -13.26 1.06
C HIS A 136 -1.38 -14.16 -0.16
N VAL A 137 -1.16 -13.60 -1.34
CA VAL A 137 -1.18 -14.30 -2.63
C VAL A 137 0.16 -14.06 -3.30
N GLU A 138 0.88 -15.14 -3.56
CA GLU A 138 2.15 -15.15 -4.29
C GLU A 138 1.97 -15.97 -5.57
N ILE A 139 2.40 -15.43 -6.69
CA ILE A 139 2.33 -16.07 -8.00
C ILE A 139 3.71 -16.03 -8.63
N PHE A 140 4.21 -17.21 -8.99
CA PHE A 140 5.52 -17.39 -9.59
C PHE A 140 5.43 -18.17 -10.90
N CYS A 141 6.13 -17.70 -11.94
CA CYS A 141 6.31 -18.48 -13.16
C CYS A 141 7.69 -18.23 -13.78
N ASN A 142 8.40 -19.31 -14.10
CA ASN A 142 9.68 -19.26 -14.80
C ASN A 142 9.52 -19.63 -16.28
N PRO A 143 9.54 -18.67 -17.22
CA PRO A 143 9.38 -18.95 -18.65
C PRO A 143 10.55 -19.74 -19.28
N ASN A 144 11.69 -19.84 -18.58
CA ASN A 144 12.83 -20.60 -19.07
C ASN A 144 12.62 -22.11 -18.95
N ALA A 145 11.78 -22.56 -18.00
CA ALA A 145 11.51 -23.97 -17.74
C ALA A 145 10.58 -24.64 -18.78
N TYR A 146 9.88 -23.85 -19.61
CA TYR A 146 8.85 -24.35 -20.53
C TYR A 146 9.13 -23.96 -21.97
N ALA A 147 8.88 -24.84 -22.93
CA ALA A 147 9.10 -24.54 -24.35
C ALA A 147 8.11 -23.50 -24.90
N ASN A 148 6.87 -23.53 -24.44
CA ASN A 148 5.78 -22.66 -24.89
C ASN A 148 4.92 -22.19 -23.70
N ALA A 149 4.12 -21.14 -23.92
CA ALA A 149 3.23 -20.58 -22.90
C ALA A 149 2.08 -21.53 -22.51
N PHE A 150 1.61 -22.37 -23.45
CA PHE A 150 0.47 -23.26 -23.23
C PHE A 150 0.78 -24.44 -22.30
N GLN A 151 2.05 -24.80 -22.18
CA GLN A 151 2.56 -25.83 -21.25
C GLN A 151 3.12 -25.21 -19.97
N ALA A 152 3.16 -23.87 -19.89
CA ALA A 152 3.73 -23.19 -18.74
C ALA A 152 2.82 -23.37 -17.52
N LYS A 153 3.43 -23.83 -16.42
CA LYS A 153 2.77 -23.88 -15.12
C LYS A 153 3.19 -22.69 -14.27
N VAL A 154 2.20 -22.17 -13.56
CA VAL A 154 2.30 -21.12 -12.57
C VAL A 154 2.22 -21.77 -11.20
N LEU A 155 3.17 -21.45 -10.33
CA LEU A 155 3.12 -21.80 -8.93
C LEU A 155 2.38 -20.70 -8.19
N MET A 156 1.21 -21.01 -7.68
CA MET A 156 0.39 -20.09 -6.88
C MET A 156 0.45 -20.53 -5.43
N THR A 157 0.60 -19.55 -4.55
CA THR A 157 0.71 -19.76 -3.12
C THR A 157 -0.20 -18.77 -2.42
N ILE A 158 -1.08 -19.28 -1.57
CA ILE A 158 -2.07 -18.51 -0.84
C ILE A 158 -1.95 -18.86 0.63
N GLY A 159 -2.03 -17.87 1.52
CA GLY A 159 -2.18 -18.16 2.93
C GLY A 159 -2.73 -16.99 3.74
N ASP A 160 -3.00 -17.24 5.01
CA ASP A 160 -3.68 -16.32 5.94
C ASP A 160 -2.92 -16.13 7.27
N GLY A 161 -1.66 -16.56 7.30
CA GLY A 161 -0.80 -16.56 8.49
C GLY A 161 -0.81 -17.88 9.26
N ASN A 162 -1.84 -18.73 9.12
CA ASN A 162 -1.90 -20.04 9.78
C ASN A 162 -1.73 -21.18 8.78
N ILE A 163 -2.37 -21.07 7.62
CA ILE A 163 -2.36 -22.08 6.59
C ILE A 163 -1.74 -21.50 5.33
N LYS A 164 -0.92 -22.30 4.66
CA LYS A 164 -0.32 -22.00 3.36
C LYS A 164 -0.69 -23.11 2.39
N VAL A 165 -1.41 -22.75 1.34
CA VAL A 165 -1.77 -23.63 0.23
C VAL A 165 -0.93 -23.23 -0.96
N THR A 166 -0.12 -24.16 -1.45
CA THR A 166 0.65 -23.99 -2.68
C THR A 166 0.14 -24.97 -3.72
N SER A 167 -0.16 -24.48 -4.91
CA SER A 167 -0.67 -25.29 -6.01
C SER A 167 -0.12 -24.83 -7.35
N GLU A 168 -0.12 -25.74 -8.31
CA GLU A 168 0.29 -25.49 -9.68
C GLU A 168 -0.93 -25.38 -10.59
N GLY A 169 -0.97 -24.34 -11.42
CA GLY A 169 -2.00 -24.14 -12.44
C GLY A 169 -1.40 -23.90 -13.82
N LEU A 170 -2.19 -24.13 -14.88
CA LEU A 170 -1.80 -23.71 -16.22
C LEU A 170 -1.85 -22.18 -16.34
N LEU A 171 -0.83 -21.56 -16.92
CA LEU A 171 -0.76 -20.10 -17.08
C LEU A 171 -2.00 -19.52 -17.76
N SER A 172 -2.48 -20.17 -18.83
CA SER A 172 -3.67 -19.74 -19.56
C SER A 172 -4.96 -19.83 -18.73
N ALA A 173 -5.08 -20.84 -17.88
CA ALA A 173 -6.25 -21.01 -17.00
C ALA A 173 -6.27 -19.89 -15.94
N ILE A 174 -5.14 -19.67 -15.25
CA ILE A 174 -5.04 -18.61 -14.25
C ILE A 174 -5.26 -17.23 -14.87
N LYS A 175 -4.70 -16.96 -16.07
CA LYS A 175 -4.94 -15.71 -16.78
C LYS A 175 -6.43 -15.51 -17.09
N SER A 176 -7.12 -16.56 -17.53
CA SER A 176 -8.56 -16.47 -17.81
C SER A 176 -9.37 -16.17 -16.55
N ASP A 177 -9.04 -16.78 -15.41
CA ASP A 177 -9.70 -16.49 -14.13
C ASP A 177 -9.52 -15.03 -13.70
N VAL A 178 -8.29 -14.50 -13.86
CA VAL A 178 -7.98 -13.09 -13.54
C VAL A 178 -8.74 -12.14 -14.47
N ASP A 179 -8.73 -12.41 -15.78
CA ASP A 179 -9.38 -11.55 -16.77
C ASP A 179 -10.90 -11.51 -16.55
N GLN A 180 -11.53 -12.68 -16.30
CA GLN A 180 -12.94 -12.76 -15.94
C GLN A 180 -13.25 -11.95 -14.68
N PHE A 181 -12.39 -12.02 -13.66
CA PHE A 181 -12.57 -11.22 -12.45
C PHE A 181 -12.45 -9.72 -12.72
N VAL A 182 -11.49 -9.29 -13.53
CA VAL A 182 -11.32 -7.87 -13.91
C VAL A 182 -12.55 -7.37 -14.67
N GLU A 183 -13.09 -8.17 -15.60
CA GLU A 183 -14.32 -7.85 -16.34
C GLU A 183 -15.54 -7.76 -15.43
N MET A 184 -15.70 -8.66 -14.46
CA MET A 184 -16.78 -8.62 -13.48
C MET A 184 -16.69 -7.41 -12.56
N CYS A 185 -15.48 -6.89 -12.32
CA CYS A 185 -15.23 -5.70 -11.52
C CYS A 185 -15.35 -4.39 -12.31
N ALA A 186 -15.48 -4.45 -13.64
CA ALA A 186 -15.46 -3.29 -14.54
C ALA A 186 -16.69 -2.39 -14.34
#